data_AF-A0A7C3T5T6-F1
#
_entry.id   AF-A0A7C3T5T6-F1
#
_cell.length_a   1.000
_cell.length_b   1.000
_cell.length_c   1.000
_cell.angle_alpha   90.00
_cell.angle_beta   90.00
_cell.angle_gamma   90.00
#
_symmetry.space_group_name_H-M   'P 1'
#
loop_
_entity.id
_entity.type
_entity.pdbx_description
1 polymer ?
#
loop_
_entity_poly.entity_id
_entity_poly.type
_entity_poly.pdbx_seq_one_letter_code
_entity_poly.pdbx_strand_id
1 'polypeptide(L)'
;MDRLRTTYLGLNLHSPIVASASPLTGVPAKAARMQECGAAAIVLPSLFEEEILYRDADLLMALEQGSEHFAEALDYFPSFATLESTA
;
A
#
# COMPACT_ATOMS: atom_id res chain seq x y z
N MET A 1 2.64 -17.47 -31.86
CA MET A 1 2.64 -17.21 -30.40
C MET A 1 1.26 -16.76 -30.01
N ASP A 2 0.75 -17.41 -28.98
CA ASP A 2 -0.67 -17.58 -28.73
C ASP A 2 -1.33 -16.31 -28.20
N ARG A 3 -2.64 -16.19 -28.43
CA ARG A 3 -3.41 -14.95 -28.26
C ARG A 3 -3.56 -14.60 -26.77
N LEU A 4 -2.96 -13.48 -26.31
CA LEU A 4 -3.05 -13.02 -24.91
C LEU A 4 -4.41 -12.44 -24.49
N ARG A 5 -5.49 -12.66 -25.25
CA ARG A 5 -6.81 -12.10 -24.90
C ARG A 5 -7.41 -12.86 -23.72
N THR A 6 -8.02 -12.14 -22.79
CA THR A 6 -8.68 -12.73 -21.61
C THR A 6 -10.02 -12.06 -21.32
N THR A 7 -10.85 -12.72 -20.52
CA THR A 7 -12.09 -12.16 -19.99
C THR A 7 -11.97 -12.06 -18.48
N TYR A 8 -12.14 -10.86 -17.94
CA TYR A 8 -12.05 -10.60 -16.51
C TYR A 8 -13.22 -9.72 -16.06
N LEU A 9 -13.98 -10.16 -15.06
CA LEU A 9 -15.18 -9.48 -14.56
C LEU A 9 -16.19 -9.09 -15.66
N GLY A 10 -16.32 -9.93 -16.69
CA GLY A 10 -17.19 -9.67 -17.85
C GLY A 10 -16.60 -8.73 -18.91
N LEU A 11 -15.41 -8.17 -18.69
CA LEU A 11 -14.70 -7.31 -19.64
C LEU A 11 -13.79 -8.15 -20.55
N ASN A 12 -13.81 -7.86 -21.85
CA ASN A 12 -12.88 -8.44 -22.81
C ASN A 12 -11.58 -7.62 -22.84
N LEU A 13 -10.48 -8.20 -22.37
CA LEU A 13 -9.17 -7.56 -22.31
C LEU A 13 -8.26 -8.06 -23.44
N HIS A 14 -7.44 -7.16 -23.98
CA HIS A 14 -6.50 -7.49 -25.05
C HIS A 14 -5.28 -8.29 -24.56
N SER A 15 -5.00 -8.21 -23.27
CA SER A 15 -3.85 -8.78 -22.54
C SER A 15 -4.28 -9.14 -21.11
N PRO A 16 -3.70 -10.15 -20.44
CA PRO A 16 -3.98 -10.43 -19.03
C PRO A 16 -3.21 -9.51 -18.07
N ILE A 17 -2.39 -8.60 -18.59
CA ILE A 17 -1.52 -7.75 -17.78
C ILE A 17 -2.30 -6.56 -17.22
N VAL A 18 -2.28 -6.44 -15.89
CA VAL A 18 -2.86 -5.33 -15.14
C VAL A 18 -1.76 -4.63 -14.34
N ALA A 19 -1.63 -3.31 -14.47
CA ALA A 19 -0.66 -2.55 -13.69
C ALA A 19 -1.17 -2.33 -12.26
N SER A 20 -0.38 -2.72 -11.26
CA SER A 20 -0.72 -2.53 -9.85
C SER A 20 -0.79 -1.05 -9.46
N ALA A 21 -1.43 -0.77 -8.32
CA ALA A 21 -1.51 0.55 -7.73
C ALA A 21 -0.09 1.10 -7.52
N SER A 22 0.16 2.29 -8.07
CA SER A 22 1.44 2.97 -7.93
C SER A 22 1.27 4.47 -8.20
N PRO A 23 2.24 5.32 -7.84
CA PRO A 23 2.21 6.73 -8.19
C PRO A 23 2.09 7.00 -9.69
N LEU A 24 2.41 6.00 -10.53
CA LEU A 24 2.29 6.11 -11.98
C LEU A 24 0.85 5.91 -12.47
N THR A 25 0.03 5.11 -11.78
CA THR A 25 -1.38 4.87 -12.18
C THR A 25 -2.31 6.02 -11.80
N GLY A 26 -1.89 6.91 -10.89
CA GLY A 26 -2.65 8.11 -10.50
C GLY A 26 -2.60 9.28 -11.49
N VAL A 27 -1.76 9.21 -12.54
CA VAL A 27 -1.62 10.28 -13.53
C VAL A 27 -2.17 9.83 -14.89
N PRO A 28 -3.21 10.48 -15.44
CA PRO A 28 -3.86 10.05 -16.68
C PRO A 28 -2.89 9.86 -17.87
N ALA A 29 -1.92 10.77 -18.03
CA ALA A 29 -0.92 10.67 -19.10
C ALA A 29 -0.02 9.42 -18.96
N LYS A 30 0.31 9.03 -17.72
CA LYS A 30 1.12 7.83 -17.45
C LYS A 30 0.29 6.55 -17.62
N ALA A 31 -0.97 6.57 -17.19
CA ALA A 31 -1.92 5.50 -17.44
C ALA A 31 -2.10 5.20 -18.94
N ALA A 32 -2.22 6.24 -19.77
CA ALA A 32 -2.28 6.09 -21.23
C ALA A 32 -1.02 5.41 -21.79
N ARG A 33 0.16 5.82 -21.31
CA ARG A 33 1.43 5.20 -21.71
C ARG A 33 1.54 3.73 -21.30
N MET A 34 0.98 3.34 -20.14
CA MET A 34 0.93 1.93 -19.73
C MET A 34 0.06 1.09 -20.66
N GLN A 35 -1.07 1.64 -21.12
CA GLN A 35 -1.90 0.99 -22.12
C GLN A 35 -1.12 0.78 -23.43
N GLU A 36 -0.38 1.79 -23.89
CA GLU A 36 0.50 1.69 -25.07
C GLU A 36 1.59 0.61 -24.90
N CYS A 37 2.10 0.43 -23.68
CA CYS A 37 3.06 -0.63 -23.35
C CYS A 37 2.43 -2.04 -23.22
N GLY A 38 1.10 -2.19 -23.36
CA GLY A 38 0.44 -3.49 -23.40
C GLY A 38 -0.30 -3.88 -22.11
N ALA A 39 -0.43 -2.98 -21.13
CA ALA A 39 -1.35 -3.20 -20.02
C ALA A 39 -2.81 -3.09 -20.51
N ALA A 40 -3.69 -3.98 -20.06
CA ALA A 40 -5.11 -3.94 -20.41
C ALA A 40 -5.96 -3.21 -19.37
N ALA A 41 -5.48 -3.10 -18.13
CA ALA A 41 -6.11 -2.34 -17.07
C ALA A 41 -5.06 -1.81 -16.08
N ILE A 42 -5.48 -0.88 -15.23
CA ILE A 42 -4.68 -0.33 -14.13
C ILE A 42 -5.48 -0.40 -12.83
N VAL A 43 -4.77 -0.48 -11.71
CA VAL A 43 -5.34 -0.26 -10.37
C VAL A 43 -4.98 1.15 -9.93
N LEU A 44 -5.97 1.93 -9.49
CA LEU A 44 -5.77 3.28 -8.98
C LEU A 44 -5.17 3.26 -7.57
N PRO A 45 -4.45 4.31 -7.15
CA PRO A 45 -4.05 4.47 -5.75
C PRO A 45 -5.26 4.38 -4.81
N SER A 46 -5.05 3.80 -3.63
CA SER A 46 -6.11 3.66 -2.63
C SER A 46 -6.52 5.03 -2.10
N LEU A 47 -7.82 5.26 -1.99
CA LEU A 47 -8.37 6.49 -1.38
C LEU A 47 -8.39 6.44 0.15
N PHE A 48 -8.22 5.25 0.74
CA PHE A 48 -8.34 5.03 2.18
C PHE A 48 -7.05 4.51 2.82
N GLU A 49 -5.92 4.67 2.12
CA GLU A 49 -4.63 4.14 2.59
C GLU A 49 -4.25 4.73 3.95
N GLU A 50 -4.42 6.04 4.12
CA GLU A 50 -4.06 6.76 5.34
C GLU A 50 -4.91 6.32 6.53
N GLU A 51 -6.22 6.17 6.34
CA GLU A 51 -7.14 5.73 7.39
C GLU A 51 -6.89 4.29 7.80
N ILE A 52 -6.55 3.40 6.86
CA ILE A 52 -6.19 2.01 7.16
C ILE A 52 -4.90 1.97 7.99
N LEU A 53 -3.85 2.68 7.55
CA LEU A 53 -2.58 2.74 8.27
C LEU A 53 -2.74 3.28 9.69
N TYR A 54 -3.54 4.34 9.84
CA TYR A 54 -3.86 4.91 11.14
C TYR A 54 -4.59 3.90 12.04
N ARG A 55 -5.61 3.23 11.51
CA ARG A 55 -6.39 2.22 12.26
C ARG A 55 -5.55 1.02 12.66
N ASP A 56 -4.66 0.57 11.78
CA ASP A 56 -3.76 -0.54 12.06
C ASP A 56 -2.79 -0.18 13.19
N ALA A 57 -2.22 1.04 13.18
CA ALA A 57 -1.36 1.52 14.25
C ALA A 57 -2.11 1.63 15.60
N ASP A 58 -3.33 2.18 15.59
CA ASP A 58 -4.18 2.27 16.79
C ASP A 58 -4.48 0.89 17.39
N LEU A 59 -4.82 -0.08 16.55
CA LEU A 59 -5.07 -1.46 16.98
C LEU A 59 -3.82 -2.09 17.59
N LEU A 60 -2.66 -1.88 16.98
CA LEU A 60 -1.40 -2.44 17.43
C LEU A 60 -1.02 -1.90 18.82
N MET A 61 -1.17 -0.58 19.01
CA MET A 61 -0.98 0.07 20.31
C MET A 61 -1.94 -0.50 21.38
N ALA A 62 -3.22 -0.72 21.04
CA ALA A 62 -4.20 -1.28 21.98
C ALA A 62 -3.88 -2.73 22.36
N LEU A 63 -3.29 -3.53 21.47
CA LEU A 63 -2.89 -4.91 21.74
C LEU A 63 -1.60 -5.01 22.56
N GLU A 64 -0.65 -4.10 22.33
CA GLU A 64 0.58 -3.99 23.14
C GLU A 64 0.31 -3.40 24.53
N GLN A 65 -0.84 -2.75 24.72
CA GLN A 65 -1.21 -2.14 25.99
C GLN A 65 -1.29 -3.19 27.10
N GLY A 66 -0.27 -3.22 27.95
CA GLY A 66 -0.13 -4.18 29.06
C GLY A 66 0.75 -5.39 28.78
N SER A 67 1.33 -5.56 27.57
CA SER A 67 2.31 -6.65 27.32
C SER A 67 3.58 -6.46 28.15
N GLU A 68 3.96 -5.20 28.40
CA GLU A 68 5.15 -4.83 29.18
C GLU A 68 4.84 -4.48 30.65
N HIS A 69 3.66 -4.85 31.17
CA HIS A 69 3.31 -4.63 32.57
C HIS A 69 3.86 -5.76 33.46
N PHE A 70 5.11 -5.62 33.90
CA PHE A 70 5.74 -6.50 34.88
C PHE A 70 5.68 -5.90 36.29
N ALA A 71 5.60 -6.75 37.32
CA ALA A 71 5.60 -6.32 38.73
C ALA A 71 6.90 -5.58 39.12
N GLU A 72 7.99 -5.87 38.40
CA GLU A 72 9.26 -5.18 38.46
C GLU A 72 9.38 -4.40 37.15
N ALA A 73 9.11 -3.09 37.19
CA ALA A 73 9.10 -2.30 35.97
C ALA A 73 10.46 -2.30 35.27
N LEU A 74 10.50 -2.73 34.01
CA LEU A 74 11.73 -2.83 33.22
C LEU A 74 12.12 -1.50 32.58
N ASP A 75 11.14 -0.69 32.15
CA ASP A 75 11.34 0.69 31.66
C ASP A 75 9.99 1.45 31.71
N TYR A 76 10.05 2.78 31.83
CA TYR A 76 8.87 3.68 31.81
C TYR A 76 9.05 4.87 30.86
N PHE A 77 10.23 5.02 30.25
CA PHE A 77 10.46 6.14 29.35
C PHE A 77 9.93 5.81 27.95
N PRO A 78 9.21 6.73 27.30
CA PRO A 78 8.83 6.54 25.92
C PRO A 78 10.10 6.44 25.06
N SER A 79 10.12 5.49 24.11
CA SER A 79 11.19 5.39 23.12
C SER A 79 11.17 6.65 22.25
N PHE A 80 12.16 7.51 22.43
CA PHE A 80 12.36 8.66 21.55
C PHE A 80 13.10 8.18 20.30
N ALA A 81 12.54 8.48 19.13
CA ALA A 81 13.30 8.39 17.90
C ALA A 81 14.52 9.33 18.04
N THR A 82 15.73 8.78 18.04
CA THR A 82 16.97 9.55 18.03
C THR A 82 16.94 10.47 16.83
N LEU A 83 16.65 11.75 17.05
CA LEU A 83 16.81 12.77 16.03
C LEU A 83 18.32 12.93 15.85
N GLU A 84 18.87 12.36 14.77
CA GLU A 84 20.22 12.67 14.35
C GLU A 84 20.28 14.17 14.06
N SER A 85 20.79 14.92 15.03
CA SER A 85 21.14 16.32 14.85
C SER A 85 22.34 16.35 13.91
N THR A 86 22.09 16.65 12.64
CA THR A 86 23.14 16.96 11.68
C THR A 86 23.75 18.31 12.10
N ALA A 87 24.89 18.26 12.77
CA ALA A 87 25.81 19.38 12.97
C ALA A 87 27.05 19.20 12.10
#